data_AF-A0A842U478-F1
#
_entry.id   AF-A0A842U478-F1
#
_cell.length_a   1.000
_cell.length_b   1.000
_cell.length_c   1.000
_cell.angle_alpha   90.00
_cell.angle_beta   90.00
_cell.angle_gamma   90.00
#
_symmetry.space_group_name_H-M   'P 1'
#
loop_
_entity.id
_entity.type
_entity.pdbx_description
1 polymer ?
#
loop_
_entity_poly.entity_id
_entity_poly.type
_entity_poly.pdbx_seq_one_letter_code
_entity_poly.pdbx_strand_id
1 'polypeptide(L)'
;LKELIKSDPYFFDPYLTLAEIYKAEGNFSSARNLIKKGYQMAVKRIVNHKGDFPEKLEWGWVENRHLIRIIEAWAYILWNDGKNNKALEIFMKLLKSNPNDNIGARYSILAIRMGLDSNYEMEFASSIEGFIDAFKIANWFQQNAPQFPEEFDWWFKLQEEF
;
A
#
# COMPACT_ATOMS: atom_id res chain seq x y z
N LEU A 1 -14.47 16.29 7.89
CA LEU A 1 -13.11 15.85 7.49
C LEU A 1 -12.07 16.97 7.58
N LYS A 2 -12.26 18.12 6.92
CA LYS A 2 -11.30 19.24 7.02
C LYS A 2 -11.04 19.71 8.46
N GLU A 3 -12.10 19.84 9.27
CA GLU A 3 -11.94 20.19 10.70
C GLU A 3 -11.22 19.09 11.51
N LEU A 4 -11.43 17.81 11.19
CA LEU A 4 -10.71 16.70 11.85
C LEU A 4 -9.22 16.74 11.53
N ILE A 5 -8.86 17.00 10.27
CA ILE A 5 -7.46 17.19 9.86
C ILE A 5 -6.83 18.39 10.55
N LYS A 6 -7.61 19.44 10.82
CA LYS A 6 -7.14 20.62 11.54
C LYS A 6 -6.92 20.33 13.02
N SER A 7 -7.80 19.56 13.66
CA SER A 7 -7.69 19.20 15.08
C SER A 7 -6.61 18.15 15.34
N ASP A 8 -6.48 17.17 14.45
CA ASP A 8 -5.45 16.13 14.50
C ASP A 8 -4.83 15.92 13.11
N PRO A 9 -3.77 16.67 12.78
CA PRO A 9 -3.14 16.59 11.47
C PRO A 9 -2.34 15.30 11.25
N TYR A 10 -2.09 14.49 12.29
CA TYR A 10 -1.29 13.26 12.21
C TYR A 10 -2.15 11.99 12.18
N PHE A 11 -3.47 12.11 12.33
CA PHE A 11 -4.41 11.03 12.01
C PHE A 11 -4.77 11.07 10.53
N PHE A 12 -4.37 10.03 9.78
CA PHE A 12 -4.38 10.07 8.30
C PHE A 12 -5.64 9.48 7.65
N ASP A 13 -6.48 8.76 8.37
CA ASP A 13 -7.74 8.22 7.80
C ASP A 13 -8.66 9.33 7.24
N PRO A 14 -8.82 10.51 7.89
CA PRO A 14 -9.58 11.62 7.30
C PRO A 14 -9.01 12.14 5.97
N TYR A 15 -7.71 11.99 5.73
CA TYR A 15 -7.08 12.36 4.45
C TYR A 15 -7.50 11.40 3.35
N LEU A 16 -7.51 10.10 3.63
CA LEU A 16 -7.97 9.06 2.71
C LEU A 16 -9.44 9.29 2.33
N THR A 17 -10.33 9.42 3.33
CA THR A 17 -11.77 9.64 3.07
C THR A 17 -12.02 10.93 2.28
N LEU A 18 -11.32 12.02 2.59
CA LEU A 18 -11.51 13.28 1.88
C LEU A 18 -10.97 13.22 0.45
N ALA A 19 -9.90 12.45 0.21
CA ALA A 19 -9.39 12.22 -1.14
C ALA A 19 -10.38 11.41 -1.99
N GLU A 20 -11.08 10.41 -1.40
CA GLU A 20 -12.16 9.69 -2.10
C GLU A 20 -13.31 10.62 -2.49
N ILE A 21 -13.74 11.51 -1.58
CA ILE A 21 -14.77 12.51 -1.89
C ILE A 21 -14.31 13.43 -3.03
N TYR A 22 -13.07 13.92 -2.98
CA TYR A 22 -12.53 14.72 -4.08
C TYR A 22 -12.49 13.98 -5.41
N LYS A 23 -12.18 12.68 -5.43
CA LYS A 23 -12.24 11.87 -6.66
C LYS A 23 -13.67 11.74 -7.17
N ALA A 24 -14.64 11.49 -6.30
CA ALA A 24 -16.06 11.41 -6.66
C ALA A 24 -16.61 12.72 -7.24
N GLU A 25 -16.07 13.86 -6.80
CA GLU A 25 -16.37 15.20 -7.34
C GLU A 25 -15.56 15.55 -8.61
N GLY A 26 -14.74 14.63 -9.13
CA GLY A 26 -13.86 14.87 -10.29
C GLY A 26 -12.61 15.72 -10.00
N ASN A 27 -12.35 16.06 -8.74
CA ASN A 27 -11.22 16.87 -8.30
C ASN A 27 -9.97 16.01 -7.99
N PHE A 28 -9.48 15.30 -9.00
CA PHE A 28 -8.33 14.39 -8.90
C PHE A 28 -7.05 15.08 -8.41
N SER A 29 -6.85 16.36 -8.76
CA SER A 29 -5.67 17.13 -8.33
C SER A 29 -5.68 17.37 -6.82
N SER A 30 -6.83 17.74 -6.24
CA SER A 30 -6.94 17.94 -4.79
C SER A 30 -6.80 16.63 -4.02
N ALA A 31 -7.41 15.54 -4.52
CA ALA A 31 -7.23 14.20 -3.95
C ALA A 31 -5.76 13.81 -3.90
N ARG A 32 -5.05 13.92 -5.04
CA ARG A 32 -3.62 13.63 -5.14
C ARG A 32 -2.78 14.46 -4.18
N ASN A 33 -2.99 15.78 -4.14
CA ASN A 33 -2.21 16.67 -3.28
C ASN A 33 -2.44 16.37 -1.80
N LEU A 34 -3.67 15.98 -1.43
CA LEU A 34 -4.00 15.60 -0.07
C LEU A 34 -3.30 14.30 0.35
N ILE A 35 -3.34 13.26 -0.49
CA ILE A 35 -2.63 12.00 -0.22
C ILE A 35 -1.13 12.22 -0.18
N LYS A 36 -0.57 13.00 -1.11
CA LYS A 36 0.86 13.34 -1.11
C LYS A 36 1.29 14.01 0.20
N LYS A 37 0.50 14.97 0.68
CA LYS A 37 0.76 15.65 1.95
C LYS A 37 0.72 14.66 3.13
N GLY A 38 -0.30 13.80 3.18
CA GLY A 38 -0.44 12.76 4.21
C GLY A 38 0.76 11.79 4.20
N TYR A 39 1.16 11.30 3.03
CA TYR A 39 2.34 10.45 2.84
C TYR A 39 3.62 11.12 3.35
N GLN A 40 3.89 12.36 2.97
CA GLN A 40 5.09 13.07 3.40
C GLN A 40 5.15 13.24 4.92
N MET A 41 4.00 13.53 5.55
CA MET A 41 3.90 13.66 7.00
C MET A 41 4.05 12.30 7.71
N ALA A 42 3.44 11.25 7.18
CA ALA A 42 3.53 9.89 7.70
C ALA A 42 4.98 9.38 7.66
N VAL A 43 5.65 9.49 6.51
CA VAL A 43 7.06 9.09 6.35
C VAL A 43 7.95 9.86 7.32
N LYS A 44 7.81 11.19 7.40
CA LYS A 44 8.59 12.01 8.34
C LYS A 44 8.44 11.58 9.81
N ARG A 45 7.30 10.99 10.17
CA ARG A 45 7.01 10.55 11.53
C ARG A 45 7.59 9.19 11.89
N ILE A 46 7.78 8.31 10.91
CA ILE A 46 8.24 6.93 11.13
C ILE A 46 9.72 6.73 10.85
N VAL A 47 10.34 7.58 10.03
CA VAL A 47 11.76 7.45 9.74
C VAL A 47 12.65 7.79 10.94
N ASN A 48 13.78 7.11 11.05
CA ASN A 48 14.78 7.42 12.07
C ASN A 48 15.53 8.74 11.74
N HIS A 49 16.50 9.13 12.57
CA HIS A 49 17.31 10.35 12.38
C HIS A 49 18.17 10.35 11.10
N LYS A 50 18.38 9.19 10.46
CA LYS A 50 19.09 9.04 9.18
C LYS A 50 18.14 9.05 7.98
N GLY A 51 16.83 9.01 8.21
CA GLY A 51 15.82 8.92 7.16
C GLY A 51 15.47 7.48 6.76
N ASP A 52 15.93 6.47 7.50
CA ASP A 52 15.62 5.07 7.18
C ASP A 52 14.19 4.72 7.62
N PHE A 53 13.52 3.92 6.79
CA PHE A 53 12.21 3.35 7.12
C PHE A 53 12.35 2.37 8.31
N PRO A 54 11.37 2.28 9.22
CA PRO A 54 11.46 1.38 10.37
C PRO A 54 11.55 -0.08 9.93
N GLU A 55 12.34 -0.87 10.68
CA GLU A 55 12.39 -2.33 10.51
C GLU A 55 11.04 -3.00 10.78
N LYS A 56 10.24 -2.41 11.68
CA LYS A 56 8.90 -2.89 12.05
C LYS A 56 7.87 -1.75 12.00
N LEU A 57 6.80 -1.99 11.26
CA LEU A 57 5.60 -1.17 11.18
C LEU A 57 4.39 -2.13 11.07
N GLU A 58 4.23 -3.00 12.06
CA GLU A 58 3.28 -4.10 11.99
C GLU A 58 1.84 -3.60 12.05
N TRP A 59 0.95 -4.21 11.25
CA TRP A 59 -0.48 -3.87 11.19
C TRP A 59 -1.25 -4.19 12.48
N GLY A 60 -0.73 -5.11 13.29
CA GLY A 60 -1.31 -5.52 14.56
C GLY A 60 -1.48 -4.35 15.53
N TRP A 61 -0.56 -3.38 15.50
CA TRP A 61 -0.67 -2.12 16.23
C TRP A 61 -1.63 -1.18 15.49
N VAL A 62 -2.77 -0.88 16.11
CA VAL A 62 -3.85 -0.12 15.47
C VAL A 62 -3.39 1.28 15.07
N GLU A 63 -2.49 1.86 15.85
CA GLU A 63 -1.83 3.15 15.63
C GLU A 63 -1.01 3.18 14.33
N ASN A 64 -0.55 2.03 13.84
CA ASN A 64 0.19 1.97 12.58
C ASN A 64 -0.72 2.00 11.35
N ARG A 65 -1.99 1.60 11.48
CA ARG A 65 -2.85 1.32 10.32
C ARG A 65 -3.07 2.56 9.45
N HIS A 66 -3.32 3.72 10.06
CA HIS A 66 -3.51 4.96 9.30
C HIS A 66 -2.21 5.42 8.62
N LEU A 67 -1.04 5.15 9.20
CA LEU A 67 0.28 5.40 8.59
C LEU A 67 0.50 4.48 7.38
N ILE A 68 0.25 3.18 7.55
CA ILE A 68 0.41 2.18 6.49
C ILE A 68 -0.49 2.52 5.30
N ARG A 69 -1.79 2.78 5.55
CA ARG A 69 -2.76 3.06 4.49
C ARG A 69 -2.45 4.32 3.70
N ILE A 70 -2.01 5.41 4.36
CA ILE A 70 -1.68 6.64 3.63
C ILE A 70 -0.39 6.48 2.79
N ILE A 71 0.54 5.64 3.25
CA ILE A 71 1.75 5.30 2.49
C ILE A 71 1.40 4.43 1.29
N GLU A 72 0.58 3.41 1.49
CA GLU A 72 0.05 2.54 0.44
C GLU A 72 -0.74 3.33 -0.62
N ALA A 73 -1.64 4.22 -0.21
CA ALA A 73 -2.42 5.04 -1.13
C ALA A 73 -1.53 5.90 -2.05
N TRP A 74 -0.40 6.39 -1.53
CA TRP A 74 0.58 7.11 -2.36
C TRP A 74 1.34 6.18 -3.31
N ALA A 75 1.64 4.94 -2.91
CA ALA A 75 2.23 3.94 -3.80
C ALA A 75 1.32 3.64 -5.00
N TYR A 76 0.02 3.45 -4.76
CA TYR A 76 -0.98 3.28 -5.83
C TYR A 76 -1.06 4.51 -6.75
N ILE A 77 -1.03 5.73 -6.21
CA ILE A 77 -0.98 6.95 -7.04
C ILE A 77 0.26 6.98 -7.93
N LEU A 78 1.43 6.58 -7.41
CA LEU A 78 2.66 6.51 -8.20
C LEU A 78 2.56 5.44 -9.29
N TRP A 79 1.96 4.29 -9.00
CA TRP A 79 1.75 3.24 -9.98
C TRP A 79 0.79 3.69 -11.10
N ASN A 80 -0.32 4.35 -10.77
CA ASN A 80 -1.24 4.95 -11.75
C ASN A 80 -0.55 5.97 -12.67
N ASP A 81 0.50 6.64 -12.19
CA ASP A 81 1.30 7.59 -12.98
C ASP A 81 2.36 6.90 -13.86
N GLY A 82 2.41 5.56 -13.89
CA GLY A 82 3.47 4.79 -14.55
C GLY A 82 4.83 4.86 -13.84
N LYS A 83 4.88 5.34 -12.59
CA LYS A 83 6.13 5.41 -11.79
C LYS A 83 6.37 4.11 -11.05
N ASN A 84 6.34 3.00 -11.78
CA ASN A 84 6.34 1.63 -11.26
C ASN A 84 7.50 1.37 -10.28
N ASN A 85 8.72 1.80 -10.61
CA ASN A 85 9.88 1.63 -9.73
C ASN A 85 9.72 2.32 -8.36
N LYS A 86 9.07 3.49 -8.33
CA LYS A 86 8.83 4.22 -7.08
C LYS A 86 7.70 3.61 -6.26
N ALA A 87 6.66 3.12 -6.92
CA ALA A 87 5.59 2.37 -6.27
C ALA A 87 6.14 1.08 -5.65
N LEU A 88 6.91 0.32 -6.43
CA LEU A 88 7.58 -0.91 -6.00
C LEU A 88 8.46 -0.69 -4.78
N GLU A 89 9.27 0.38 -4.74
CA GLU A 89 10.10 0.72 -3.58
C GLU A 89 9.26 0.90 -2.31
N ILE A 90 8.11 1.58 -2.40
CA ILE A 90 7.22 1.79 -1.25
C ILE A 90 6.55 0.49 -0.82
N PHE A 91 6.00 -0.29 -1.76
CA PHE A 91 5.38 -1.57 -1.42
C PHE A 91 6.39 -2.54 -0.79
N MET A 92 7.63 -2.60 -1.29
CA MET A 92 8.71 -3.40 -0.69
C MET A 92 9.04 -2.95 0.74
N LYS A 93 9.07 -1.64 1.01
CA LYS A 93 9.25 -1.13 2.39
C LYS A 93 8.10 -1.55 3.30
N LEU A 94 6.87 -1.44 2.84
CA LEU A 94 5.69 -1.88 3.59
C LEU A 94 5.75 -3.38 3.88
N LEU A 95 6.02 -4.22 2.88
CA LEU A 95 6.13 -5.68 3.04
C LEU A 95 7.24 -6.08 4.02
N LYS A 96 8.43 -5.47 3.92
CA LYS A 96 9.55 -5.75 4.84
C LYS A 96 9.24 -5.33 6.28
N SER A 97 8.56 -4.20 6.47
CA SER A 97 8.21 -3.69 7.80
C SER A 97 6.98 -4.37 8.42
N ASN A 98 6.16 -5.04 7.62
CA ASN A 98 4.99 -5.81 8.06
C ASN A 98 4.89 -7.13 7.28
N PRO A 99 5.71 -8.15 7.61
CA PRO A 99 5.79 -9.37 6.81
C PRO A 99 4.52 -10.23 6.82
N ASN A 100 3.63 -10.05 7.79
CA ASN A 100 2.29 -10.65 7.79
C ASN A 100 1.40 -10.11 6.64
N ASP A 101 1.84 -9.04 5.98
CA ASP A 101 1.29 -8.46 4.75
C ASP A 101 -0.24 -8.33 4.73
N ASN A 102 -0.77 -7.77 5.82
CA ASN A 102 -2.22 -7.59 5.99
C ASN A 102 -2.87 -6.67 4.96
N ILE A 103 -2.07 -5.82 4.30
CA ILE A 103 -2.53 -4.93 3.22
C ILE A 103 -2.42 -5.57 1.83
N GLY A 104 -1.73 -6.72 1.70
CA GLY A 104 -1.56 -7.39 0.40
C GLY A 104 -0.53 -6.75 -0.51
N ALA A 105 0.48 -6.04 0.04
CA ALA A 105 1.54 -5.40 -0.74
C ALA A 105 2.30 -6.41 -1.62
N ARG A 106 2.39 -7.69 -1.22
CA ARG A 106 3.01 -8.75 -2.03
C ARG A 106 2.33 -8.92 -3.40
N TYR A 107 1.02 -8.74 -3.46
CA TYR A 107 0.27 -8.86 -4.70
C TYR A 107 0.56 -7.68 -5.62
N SER A 108 0.61 -6.46 -5.08
CA SER A 108 1.00 -5.26 -5.84
C SER A 108 2.44 -5.35 -6.36
N ILE A 109 3.38 -5.84 -5.54
CA ILE A 109 4.78 -6.07 -5.94
C ILE A 109 4.84 -7.03 -7.14
N LEU A 110 4.16 -8.17 -7.05
CA LEU A 110 4.13 -9.17 -8.11
C LEU A 110 3.49 -8.61 -9.38
N ALA A 111 2.37 -7.91 -9.26
CA ALA A 111 1.67 -7.31 -10.38
C ALA A 111 2.54 -6.29 -11.12
N ILE A 112 3.26 -5.41 -10.38
CA ILE A 112 4.23 -4.48 -10.97
C ILE A 112 5.33 -5.25 -11.72
N ARG A 113 5.89 -6.31 -11.11
CA ARG A 113 6.95 -7.12 -11.72
C ARG A 113 6.51 -7.86 -12.98
N MET A 114 5.23 -8.25 -13.04
CA MET A 114 4.61 -8.87 -14.21
C MET A 114 4.14 -7.85 -15.27
N GLY A 115 4.32 -6.55 -15.03
CA GLY A 115 3.91 -5.49 -15.96
C GLY A 115 2.40 -5.24 -16.01
N LEU A 116 1.67 -5.67 -14.98
CA LEU A 116 0.25 -5.34 -14.83
C LEU A 116 0.08 -3.89 -14.38
N ASP A 117 -1.09 -3.34 -14.65
CA ASP A 117 -1.46 -2.03 -14.15
C ASP A 117 -2.10 -2.13 -12.74
N SER A 118 -2.32 -0.99 -12.10
CA SER A 118 -2.80 -0.91 -10.72
C SER A 118 -4.23 -1.40 -10.50
N ASN A 119 -4.99 -1.67 -11.56
CA ASN A 119 -6.32 -2.26 -11.52
C ASN A 119 -6.31 -3.80 -11.48
N TYR A 120 -5.13 -4.45 -11.43
CA TYR A 120 -4.95 -5.89 -11.56
C TYR A 120 -5.89 -6.74 -10.69
N GLU A 121 -6.33 -6.22 -9.54
CA GLU A 121 -7.28 -6.88 -8.63
C GLU A 121 -8.64 -7.17 -9.28
N MET A 122 -9.02 -6.44 -10.33
CA MET A 122 -10.26 -6.67 -11.08
C MET A 122 -10.30 -8.07 -11.73
N GLU A 123 -9.16 -8.62 -12.11
CA GLU A 123 -9.04 -9.97 -12.67
C GLU A 123 -9.37 -11.07 -11.63
N PHE A 124 -9.36 -10.70 -10.35
CA PHE A 124 -9.63 -11.58 -9.22
C PHE A 124 -10.97 -11.25 -8.55
N ALA A 125 -11.89 -10.56 -9.22
CA ALA A 125 -13.21 -10.29 -8.66
C ALA A 125 -13.93 -11.58 -8.22
N SER A 126 -14.54 -11.53 -7.04
CA SER A 126 -15.37 -12.61 -6.50
C SER A 126 -16.80 -12.55 -7.10
N SER A 127 -17.62 -13.54 -6.76
CA SER A 127 -19.06 -13.51 -7.10
C SER A 127 -19.84 -12.45 -6.33
N ILE A 128 -19.27 -11.92 -5.24
CA ILE A 128 -19.85 -10.82 -4.46
C ILE A 128 -19.23 -9.51 -4.97
N GLU A 129 -20.08 -8.58 -5.40
CA GLU A 129 -19.66 -7.28 -5.91
C GLU A 129 -18.80 -6.52 -4.89
N GLY A 130 -17.66 -5.99 -5.35
CA GLY A 130 -16.73 -5.23 -4.52
C GLY A 130 -15.75 -6.09 -3.69
N PHE A 131 -15.82 -7.42 -3.78
CA PHE A 131 -14.89 -8.32 -3.09
C PHE A 131 -13.97 -9.05 -4.08
N ILE A 132 -12.74 -9.28 -3.63
CA ILE A 132 -11.74 -10.09 -4.34
C ILE A 132 -11.87 -11.55 -3.90
N ASP A 133 -11.76 -12.47 -4.85
CA ASP A 133 -11.61 -13.90 -4.60
C ASP A 133 -10.22 -14.17 -4.04
N ALA A 134 -10.15 -14.26 -2.71
CA ALA A 134 -8.92 -14.47 -1.97
C ALA A 134 -8.16 -15.73 -2.40
N PHE A 135 -8.87 -16.79 -2.81
CA PHE A 135 -8.23 -18.02 -3.27
C PHE A 135 -7.59 -17.84 -4.65
N LYS A 136 -8.28 -17.18 -5.58
CA LYS A 136 -7.73 -16.92 -6.93
C LYS A 136 -6.48 -16.06 -6.88
N ILE A 137 -6.51 -14.93 -6.16
CA ILE A 137 -5.34 -14.04 -6.07
C ILE A 137 -4.17 -14.70 -5.32
N ALA A 138 -4.44 -15.49 -4.27
CA ALA A 138 -3.43 -16.26 -3.56
C ALA A 138 -2.79 -17.33 -4.45
N ASN A 139 -3.60 -18.08 -5.21
CA ASN A 139 -3.10 -19.08 -6.16
C ASN A 139 -2.26 -18.44 -7.27
N TRP A 140 -2.72 -17.32 -7.83
CA TRP A 140 -1.95 -16.55 -8.81
C TRP A 140 -0.59 -16.13 -8.24
N PHE A 141 -0.57 -15.62 -7.01
CA PHE A 141 0.68 -15.25 -6.35
C PHE A 141 1.61 -16.44 -6.17
N GLN A 142 1.12 -17.55 -5.62
CA GLN A 142 1.93 -18.75 -5.37
C GLN A 142 2.54 -19.33 -6.66
N GLN A 143 1.82 -19.24 -7.78
CA GLN A 143 2.31 -19.72 -9.07
C GLN A 143 3.37 -18.79 -9.71
N ASN A 144 3.29 -17.49 -9.49
CA ASN A 144 4.09 -16.51 -10.23
C ASN A 144 5.21 -15.87 -9.41
N ALA A 145 5.05 -15.71 -8.10
CA ALA A 145 6.06 -15.12 -7.22
C ALA A 145 7.42 -15.84 -7.24
N PRO A 146 7.54 -17.18 -7.39
CA PRO A 146 8.83 -17.85 -7.51
C PRO A 146 9.70 -17.39 -8.70
N GLN A 147 9.12 -16.70 -9.70
CA GLN A 147 9.87 -16.13 -10.83
C GLN A 147 10.62 -14.84 -10.44
N PHE A 148 10.35 -14.28 -9.25
CA PHE A 148 10.90 -13.02 -8.75
C PHE A 148 11.59 -13.21 -7.38
N PRO A 149 12.70 -13.99 -7.32
CA PRO A 149 13.35 -14.36 -6.07
C PRO A 149 13.92 -13.16 -5.30
N GLU A 150 14.35 -12.10 -5.99
CA GLU A 150 14.85 -10.86 -5.35
C GLU A 150 13.78 -10.20 -4.46
N GLU A 151 12.51 -10.27 -4.87
CA GLU A 151 11.39 -9.72 -4.14
C GLU A 151 10.91 -10.63 -3.01
N PHE A 152 10.90 -11.95 -3.23
CA PHE A 152 10.07 -12.85 -2.42
C PHE A 152 10.80 -13.98 -1.69
N ASP A 153 12.04 -14.36 -2.04
CA ASP A 153 12.71 -15.50 -1.38
C ASP A 153 12.90 -15.29 0.13
N TRP A 154 13.25 -14.06 0.53
CA TRP A 154 13.37 -13.71 1.95
C TRP A 154 12.02 -13.81 2.66
N TRP A 155 10.93 -13.47 1.97
CA TRP A 155 9.59 -13.48 2.52
C TRP A 155 9.08 -14.92 2.67
N PHE A 156 9.29 -15.77 1.66
CA PHE A 156 8.94 -17.18 1.73
C PHE A 156 9.65 -17.91 2.86
N LYS A 157 10.98 -17.72 2.99
CA LYS A 157 11.76 -18.28 4.10
C LYS A 157 11.20 -17.86 5.45
N LEU A 158 10.83 -16.58 5.59
CA LEU A 158 10.23 -16.09 6.81
C LEU A 158 8.86 -16.73 7.10
N GLN A 159 8.04 -17.00 6.07
CA GLN A 159 6.74 -17.67 6.27
C GLN A 159 6.86 -19.14 6.66
N GLU A 160 7.95 -19.82 6.30
CA GLU A 160 8.21 -21.22 6.69
C GLU A 160 8.61 -21.37 8.17
N GLU A 161 9.05 -20.29 8.82
CA GLU A 161 9.49 -20.27 10.22
C GLU A 161 8.32 -20.12 11.23
N PHE A 162 7.09 -19.85 10.76
CA PHE A 162 5.88 -19.67 11.56
C PHE A 162 4.88 -20.81 11.38
#